data_AF-A0A1I8MX75-F1
#
_entry.id   AF-A0A1I8MX75-F1
#
_cell.length_a   1.000
_cell.length_b   1.000
_cell.length_c   1.000
_cell.angle_alpha   90.00
_cell.angle_beta   90.00
_cell.angle_gamma   90.00
#
_symmetry.space_group_name_H-M   'P 1'
#
loop_
_entity.id
_entity.type
_entity.pdbx_description
1 polymer ?
#
loop_
_entity_poly.entity_id
_entity_poly.type
_entity_poly.pdbx_seq_one_letter_code
_entity_poly.pdbx_strand_id
1 'polypeptide(L)'
;MSRKIPDRWLDYTAVGDRIEGTRFIAFKVPLKPQLTDADNRFDGKILLEKVPNLGIIIDLTNTNRYYDPRCFENEGVRHQKLMIPGHVTPPQRLVDKFKEYVKEFLQNNPDNERKYGSVGQTV
;
A
#
# COMPACT_ATOMS: atom_id res chain seq x y z
N MET A 1 5.86 -15.85 15.77
CA MET A 1 5.43 -15.24 14.49
C MET A 1 6.42 -15.61 13.40
N SER A 2 5.95 -16.01 12.21
CA SER A 2 6.81 -16.38 11.08
C SER A 2 7.64 -15.17 10.60
N ARG A 3 8.96 -15.33 10.52
CA ARG A 3 9.91 -14.35 9.96
C ARG A 3 10.05 -14.46 8.43
N LYS A 4 9.23 -15.28 7.78
CA LYS A 4 9.36 -15.55 6.35
C LYS A 4 8.72 -14.46 5.50
N ILE A 5 9.37 -14.15 4.38
CA ILE A 5 8.82 -13.43 3.22
C ILE A 5 7.46 -14.06 2.86
N PRO A 6 6.43 -13.27 2.48
CA PRO A 6 5.18 -13.83 1.97
C PRO A 6 5.39 -14.68 0.73
N ASP A 7 4.54 -15.69 0.55
CA ASP A 7 4.56 -16.53 -0.65
C ASP A 7 4.45 -15.66 -1.91
N ARG A 8 5.22 -16.03 -2.95
CA ARG A 8 5.30 -15.34 -4.25
C ARG A 8 5.66 -13.85 -4.20
N TRP A 9 6.04 -13.28 -3.06
CA TRP A 9 6.36 -11.85 -2.96
C TRP A 9 7.49 -11.41 -3.90
N LEU A 10 8.45 -12.30 -4.16
CA LEU A 10 9.57 -12.06 -5.07
C LEU A 10 9.15 -12.08 -6.55
N ASP A 11 8.00 -12.69 -6.87
CA ASP A 11 7.55 -12.90 -8.26
C ASP A 11 6.91 -11.65 -8.87
N TYR A 12 6.61 -10.63 -8.05
CA TYR A 12 5.94 -9.41 -8.49
C TYR A 12 6.88 -8.21 -8.48
N THR A 13 6.69 -7.33 -9.46
CA THR A 13 7.30 -6.01 -9.50
C THR A 13 6.89 -5.18 -8.28
N ALA A 14 7.79 -4.32 -7.82
CA ALA A 14 7.59 -3.58 -6.57
C ALA A 14 6.45 -2.56 -6.67
N VAL A 15 6.43 -1.79 -7.76
CA VAL A 15 5.53 -0.66 -8.00
C VAL A 15 5.07 -0.73 -9.45
N GLY A 16 3.77 -0.61 -9.68
CA GLY A 16 3.18 -0.51 -11.01
C GLY A 16 3.05 0.95 -11.47
N ASP A 17 2.61 1.12 -12.71
CA ASP A 17 2.36 2.45 -13.25
C ASP A 17 1.11 3.10 -12.67
N ARG A 18 1.03 4.43 -12.82
CA ARG A 18 -0.19 5.16 -12.52
C ARG A 18 -1.29 4.71 -13.48
N ILE A 19 -2.45 4.33 -12.93
CA ILE A 19 -3.63 3.98 -13.73
C ILE A 19 -4.12 5.25 -14.44
N GLU A 20 -4.15 5.21 -15.76
CA GLU A 20 -4.57 6.32 -16.62
C GLU A 20 -5.95 6.86 -16.22
N GLY A 21 -6.12 8.19 -16.28
CA GLY A 21 -7.35 8.87 -15.88
C GLY A 21 -7.62 8.89 -14.37
N THR A 22 -6.78 8.25 -13.56
CA THR A 22 -6.90 8.24 -12.09
C THR A 22 -5.63 8.77 -11.45
N ARG A 23 -5.58 8.81 -10.11
CA ARG A 23 -4.36 9.10 -9.35
C ARG A 23 -3.82 7.82 -8.65
N PHE A 24 -4.32 6.63 -9.00
CA PHE A 24 -3.96 5.37 -8.37
C PHE A 24 -2.63 4.82 -8.87
N ILE A 25 -1.84 4.32 -7.92
CA ILE A 25 -0.67 3.47 -8.13
C ILE A 25 -0.86 2.22 -7.25
N ALA A 26 -0.64 1.05 -7.85
CA ALA A 26 -0.58 -0.22 -7.12
C ALA A 26 0.86 -0.61 -6.85
N PHE A 27 1.12 -1.17 -5.66
CA PHE A 27 2.43 -1.72 -5.30
C PHE A 27 2.26 -2.92 -4.39
N LYS A 28 3.26 -3.82 -4.41
CA LYS A 28 3.30 -4.94 -3.45
C LYS A 28 3.61 -4.43 -2.06
N VAL A 29 3.37 -5.24 -1.04
CA VAL A 29 3.56 -4.80 0.35
C VAL A 29 5.04 -4.55 0.65
N PRO A 30 5.43 -3.37 1.19
CA PRO A 30 6.78 -3.15 1.69
C PRO A 30 7.03 -4.01 2.93
N LEU A 31 8.24 -4.56 3.03
CA LEU A 31 8.65 -5.44 4.12
C LEU A 31 9.70 -4.73 4.97
N LYS A 32 9.54 -4.80 6.30
CA LYS A 32 10.59 -4.39 7.24
C LYS A 32 11.84 -5.26 7.05
N PRO A 33 13.05 -4.73 7.34
CA PRO A 33 14.31 -5.44 7.08
C PRO A 33 14.42 -6.83 7.69
N GLN A 34 13.69 -7.12 8.77
CA GLN A 34 13.70 -8.45 9.41
C GLN A 34 12.93 -9.52 8.61
N LEU A 35 12.21 -9.13 7.56
CA LEU A 35 11.40 -10.01 6.72
C LEU A 35 11.95 -10.14 5.30
N THR A 36 13.02 -9.45 4.93
CA THR A 36 13.59 -9.45 3.57
C THR A 36 15.10 -9.38 3.63
N ASP A 37 15.77 -10.04 2.68
CA ASP A 37 17.22 -9.98 2.53
C ASP A 37 17.63 -8.67 1.84
N ALA A 38 18.91 -8.31 1.92
CA ALA A 38 19.43 -7.04 1.38
C ALA A 38 19.21 -6.91 -0.14
N ASP A 39 19.40 -8.01 -0.88
CA ASP A 39 19.30 -8.03 -2.35
C ASP A 39 17.86 -7.87 -2.86
N ASN A 40 16.88 -8.25 -2.02
CA ASN A 40 15.45 -8.21 -2.34
C ASN A 40 14.70 -7.09 -1.62
N ARG A 41 15.44 -6.14 -1.02
CA ARG A 41 14.89 -5.14 -0.12
C ARG A 41 13.88 -4.23 -0.82
N PHE A 42 12.68 -4.19 -0.27
CA PHE A 42 11.66 -3.19 -0.59
C PHE A 42 10.92 -2.82 0.68
N ASP A 43 11.34 -1.73 1.31
CA ASP A 43 10.76 -1.21 2.55
C ASP A 43 10.02 0.12 2.30
N GLY A 44 9.47 0.72 3.36
CA GLY A 44 8.72 1.96 3.24
C GLY A 44 9.52 3.14 2.68
N LYS A 45 10.83 3.20 2.98
CA LYS A 45 11.70 4.25 2.45
C LYS A 45 11.84 4.12 0.93
N ILE A 46 12.14 2.91 0.46
CA ILE A 46 12.28 2.63 -0.98
C ILE A 46 10.96 2.90 -1.72
N LEU A 47 9.81 2.60 -1.09
CA LEU A 47 8.51 2.93 -1.68
C LEU A 47 8.32 4.44 -1.86
N LEU A 48 8.65 5.25 -0.85
CA LEU A 48 8.51 6.71 -0.93
C LEU A 48 9.45 7.34 -1.97
N GLU A 49 10.66 6.79 -2.13
CA GLU A 49 11.58 7.19 -3.19
C GLU A 49 11.04 6.85 -4.59
N LYS A 50 10.43 5.67 -4.76
CA LYS A 50 9.86 5.22 -6.04
C LYS A 50 8.54 5.89 -6.39
N VAL A 51 7.75 6.31 -5.39
CA VAL A 51 6.44 6.94 -5.57
C VAL A 51 6.46 8.34 -4.95
N PRO A 52 7.12 9.30 -5.61
CA PRO A 52 7.12 10.68 -5.13
C PRO A 52 5.69 11.24 -5.13
N ASN A 53 5.43 12.13 -4.17
CA ASN A 53 4.12 12.74 -3.91
C ASN A 53 3.02 11.75 -3.52
N LEU A 54 3.37 10.61 -2.91
CA LEU A 54 2.39 9.70 -2.32
C LEU A 54 1.66 10.40 -1.17
N GLY A 55 0.33 10.55 -1.28
CA GLY A 55 -0.45 11.27 -0.27
C GLY A 55 -1.22 10.38 0.70
N ILE A 56 -1.63 9.19 0.24
CA ILE A 56 -2.33 8.21 1.07
C ILE A 56 -1.95 6.79 0.66
N ILE A 57 -1.84 5.91 1.64
CA ILE A 57 -1.73 4.46 1.48
C ILE A 57 -3.01 3.83 2.02
N ILE A 58 -3.70 3.08 1.17
CA ILE A 58 -4.79 2.19 1.59
C ILE A 58 -4.23 0.75 1.61
N ASP A 59 -4.01 0.23 2.81
CA ASP A 59 -3.43 -1.08 3.04
C ASP A 59 -4.50 -2.17 3.10
N LEU A 60 -4.50 -3.05 2.10
CA LEU A 60 -5.49 -4.12 1.95
C LEU A 60 -5.04 -5.45 2.57
N THR A 61 -3.85 -5.51 3.18
CA THR A 61 -3.31 -6.75 3.74
C THR A 61 -4.06 -7.17 5.01
N ASN A 62 -4.35 -8.46 5.16
CA ASN A 62 -5.02 -9.01 6.34
C ASN A 62 -4.06 -9.28 7.52
N THR A 63 -3.10 -8.38 7.74
CA THR A 63 -2.09 -8.51 8.80
C THR A 63 -1.38 -7.19 9.06
N ASN A 64 -0.86 -6.99 10.27
CA ASN A 64 -0.01 -5.83 10.63
C ASN A 64 1.48 -6.20 10.70
N ARG A 65 1.88 -7.38 10.19
CA ARG A 65 3.24 -7.91 10.41
C ARG A 65 4.33 -7.24 9.57
N TYR A 66 3.96 -6.66 8.43
CA TYR A 66 4.87 -6.36 7.32
C TYR A 66 5.72 -5.11 7.52
N TYR A 67 5.12 -4.03 7.97
CA TYR A 67 5.78 -2.76 8.20
C TYR A 67 5.04 -2.01 9.31
N ASP A 68 5.67 -0.95 9.79
CA ASP A 68 5.09 -0.02 10.74
C ASP A 68 4.49 1.18 9.98
N PRO A 69 3.18 1.46 10.08
CA PRO A 69 2.57 2.58 9.34
C PRO A 69 3.22 3.94 9.64
N ARG A 70 3.86 4.09 10.81
CA ARG A 70 4.58 5.31 11.21
C ARG A 70 5.69 5.69 10.24
N CYS A 71 6.27 4.75 9.49
CA CYS A 71 7.28 5.07 8.48
C CYS A 71 6.74 5.89 7.31
N PHE A 72 5.41 5.91 7.11
CA PHE A 72 4.73 6.72 6.12
C PHE A 72 4.12 7.97 6.74
N GLU A 73 3.51 7.83 7.91
CA GLU A 73 2.86 8.95 8.61
C GLU A 73 3.85 10.05 8.98
N ASN A 74 5.06 9.68 9.41
CA ASN A 74 6.13 10.64 9.72
C ASN A 74 6.58 11.45 8.50
N GLU A 75 6.36 10.93 7.29
CA GLU A 75 6.70 11.58 6.02
C GLU A 75 5.48 12.31 5.41
N GLY A 76 4.41 12.49 6.20
CA GLY A 76 3.19 13.20 5.78
C GLY A 76 2.27 12.38 4.87
N VAL A 77 2.48 11.07 4.78
CA VAL A 77 1.64 10.15 4.00
C VAL A 77 0.59 9.54 4.92
N ARG A 78 -0.70 9.78 4.64
CA ARG A 78 -1.79 9.22 5.43
C ARG A 78 -1.84 7.70 5.24
N HIS A 79 -2.02 6.95 6.32
CA HIS A 79 -2.21 5.50 6.28
C HIS A 79 -3.64 5.11 6.63
N GLN A 80 -4.25 4.21 5.86
CA GLN A 80 -5.56 3.64 6.14
C GLN A 80 -5.54 2.12 5.99
N LYS A 81 -5.88 1.39 7.04
CA LYS A 81 -5.91 -0.07 7.05
C LYS A 81 -7.31 -0.61 6.74
N LEU A 82 -7.42 -1.46 5.73
CA LEU A 82 -8.62 -2.20 5.39
C LEU A 82 -8.30 -3.68 5.22
N MET A 83 -8.46 -4.47 6.27
CA MET A 83 -8.10 -5.90 6.24
C MET A 83 -9.03 -6.69 5.31
N ILE A 84 -8.53 -7.06 4.13
CA ILE A 84 -9.26 -7.85 3.13
C ILE A 84 -8.88 -9.33 3.27
N PRO A 85 -9.82 -10.26 3.55
CA PRO A 85 -9.54 -11.69 3.48
C PRO A 85 -9.06 -12.10 2.08
N GLY A 86 -7.96 -12.84 2.00
CA GLY A 86 -7.49 -13.40 0.74
C GLY A 86 -8.45 -14.48 0.22
N HIS A 87 -8.35 -14.80 -1.08
CA HIS A 87 -9.12 -15.87 -1.75
C HIS A 87 -10.65 -15.72 -1.73
N VAL A 88 -11.17 -14.58 -1.29
CA VAL A 88 -12.61 -14.29 -1.22
C VAL A 88 -12.86 -12.88 -1.76
N THR A 89 -13.95 -12.71 -2.52
CA THR A 89 -14.39 -11.38 -2.96
C THR A 89 -14.70 -10.51 -1.73
N PRO A 90 -14.13 -9.29 -1.62
CA PRO A 90 -14.42 -8.43 -0.48
C PRO A 90 -15.93 -8.15 -0.36
N PRO A 91 -16.54 -8.26 0.83
CA PRO A 91 -17.94 -7.90 1.01
C PRO A 91 -18.16 -6.41 0.73
N GLN A 92 -19.38 -6.05 0.29
CA GLN A 92 -19.73 -4.70 -0.14
C GLN A 92 -19.33 -3.61 0.87
N ARG A 93 -19.47 -3.88 2.18
CA ARG A 93 -19.04 -2.96 3.24
C ARG A 93 -17.57 -2.54 3.16
N LEU A 94 -16.67 -3.44 2.72
CA LEU A 94 -15.23 -3.12 2.59
C LEU A 94 -14.99 -2.30 1.31
N VAL A 95 -15.72 -2.61 0.25
CA VAL A 95 -15.70 -1.83 -1.00
C VAL A 95 -16.17 -0.39 -0.75
N ASP A 96 -17.26 -0.22 -0.01
CA ASP A 96 -17.80 1.11 0.30
C ASP A 96 -16.83 1.92 1.16
N LYS A 97 -16.19 1.28 2.14
CA LYS A 97 -15.15 1.91 2.97
C LYS A 97 -13.91 2.29 2.17
N PHE A 98 -13.49 1.46 1.21
CA PHE A 98 -12.42 1.81 0.28
C PHE A 98 -12.78 3.07 -0.53
N LYS A 99 -13.99 3.11 -1.10
CA LYS A 99 -14.49 4.28 -1.84
C LYS A 99 -14.54 5.54 -0.98
N GLU A 100 -14.94 5.42 0.28
CA GLU A 100 -14.96 6.52 1.24
C GLU A 100 -13.57 7.12 1.44
N TYR A 101 -12.54 6.30 1.71
CA TYR A 101 -11.17 6.78 1.86
C TYR A 101 -10.64 7.49 0.61
N VAL A 102 -10.96 6.94 -0.58
CA VAL A 102 -10.57 7.55 -1.86
C VAL A 102 -11.25 8.92 -2.03
N LYS A 103 -12.56 8.98 -1.79
CA LYS A 103 -13.38 10.20 -1.92
C LYS A 103 -12.91 11.28 -0.94
N GLU A 104 -12.69 10.93 0.32
CA GLU A 104 -12.23 11.84 1.35
C GLU A 104 -10.87 12.45 0.98
N PHE A 105 -9.94 11.63 0.51
CA PHE A 105 -8.65 12.14 0.04
C PHE A 105 -8.80 13.03 -1.20
N LEU A 106 -9.64 12.66 -2.19
CA LEU A 106 -9.90 13.50 -3.39
C LEU A 106 -10.38 14.89 -2.95
N GLN A 107 -11.36 14.94 -2.04
CA GLN A 107 -12.00 16.17 -1.57
C GLN A 107 -11.03 17.08 -0.80
N ASN A 108 -10.14 16.49 0.01
CA ASN A 108 -9.13 17.25 0.77
C ASN A 108 -7.91 17.64 -0.07
N ASN A 109 -7.82 17.16 -1.32
CA ASN A 109 -6.69 17.39 -2.23
C ASN A 109 -7.18 17.66 -3.67
N PRO A 110 -8.00 18.71 -3.90
CA PRO A 110 -8.61 18.97 -5.20
C PRO A 110 -7.57 19.38 -6.27
N ASP A 111 -6.57 20.17 -5.89
CA ASP A 111 -5.67 20.87 -6.83
C ASP A 111 -4.19 20.53 -6.65
N ASN A 112 -3.85 19.34 -6.14
CA ASN A 112 -2.46 18.91 -6.02
C ASN A 112 -2.14 17.63 -6.80
N GLU A 113 -0.85 17.47 -7.13
CA GLU A 113 -0.32 16.30 -7.83
C GLU A 113 -0.17 15.07 -6.91
N ARG A 114 -0.73 15.08 -5.68
CA ARG A 114 -0.55 13.95 -4.75
C ARG A 114 -1.26 12.71 -5.27
N LYS A 115 -0.56 11.58 -5.20
CA LYS A 115 -0.97 10.27 -5.73
C LYS A 115 -1.56 9.38 -4.64
N TYR A 116 -2.38 8.41 -5.04
CA TYR A 116 -2.89 7.34 -4.18
C TYR A 116 -2.01 6.11 -4.32
N GLY A 117 -1.69 5.50 -3.19
CA GLY A 117 -1.14 4.16 -3.13
C GLY A 117 -2.17 3.16 -2.65
N SER A 118 -2.36 2.08 -3.40
CA SER A 118 -3.06 0.90 -2.91
C SER A 118 -2.05 -0.23 -2.72
N VAL A 119 -1.98 -0.76 -1.50
CA VAL A 119 -1.16 -1.94 -1.20
C VAL A 119 -2.04 -3.16 -1.31
N GLY A 120 -1.81 -3.96 -2.34
CA GLY A 120 -2.44 -5.28 -2.50
C GLY A 120 -1.70 -6.36 -1.70
N GLN A 121 -2.42 -7.41 -1.33
CA GLN A 121 -1.76 -8.65 -0.92
C GLN A 121 -1.08 -9.25 -2.14
N THR A 122 0.19 -9.61 -1.98
CA THR A 122 0.75 -10.64 -2.83
C THR A 122 0.11 -11.96 -2.38
N VAL A 123 -0.74 -12.51 -3.25
CA VAL A 123 -1.33 -13.84 -3.12
C VAL A 123 -0.27 -14.92 -3.28
#